data_AF-A0A0D1KSR6-F1
#
_entry.id   AF-A0A0D1KSR6-F1
#
_cell.length_a   1.000
_cell.length_b   1.000
_cell.length_c   1.000
_cell.angle_alpha   90.00
_cell.angle_beta   90.00
_cell.angle_gamma   90.00
#
_symmetry.space_group_name_H-M   'P 1'
#
loop_
_entity.id
_entity.type
_entity.pdbx_description
1 polymer ?
#
loop_
_entity_poly.entity_id
_entity_poly.type
_entity_poly.pdbx_seq_one_letter_code
_entity_poly.pdbx_strand_id
1 'polypeptide(L)' 'MFILYFINRLTNTLCLVREIPEERQDKVFRFINVSILILLISSFVEISFTV' A
#
# COMPACT_ATOMS: atom_id res chain seq x y z
N MET A 1 1.13 -2.19 -12.77
CA MET A 1 0.79 -3.37 -11.95
C MET A 1 1.86 -3.76 -10.94
N PHE A 2 3.16 -3.51 -11.20
CA PHE A 2 4.27 -3.86 -10.30
C PHE A 2 4.23 -3.22 -8.90
N ILE A 3 3.74 -1.99 -8.78
CA ILE A 3 3.69 -1.26 -7.50
C ILE A 3 2.77 -1.95 -6.50
N LEU A 4 1.55 -2.30 -6.92
CA LEU A 4 0.59 -3.03 -6.07
C LEU A 4 1.13 -4.40 -5.63
N TYR A 5 1.85 -5.10 -6.51
CA TYR A 5 2.47 -6.37 -6.18
C TYR A 5 3.58 -6.22 -5.13
N PHE A 6 4.49 -5.26 -5.33
CA PHE A 6 5.56 -4.99 -4.37
C PHE A 6 5.03 -4.57 -3.00
N ILE A 7 3.98 -3.75 -2.97
CA ILE A 7 3.35 -3.29 -1.73
C ILE A 7 2.66 -4.43 -0.99
N ASN A 8 1.89 -5.28 -1.69
CA ASN A 8 1.27 -6.44 -1.05
C ASN A 8 2.32 -7.39 -0.49
N ARG A 9 3.43 -7.61 -1.22
CA ARG A 9 4.55 -8.42 -0.74
C ARG A 9 5.22 -7.82 0.49
N LEU A 10 5.51 -6.52 0.48
CA LEU A 10 6.09 -5.79 1.63
C LEU A 10 5.15 -5.86 2.85
N THR A 11 3.85 -5.65 2.63
CA THR A 11 2.83 -5.71 3.69
C THR A 11 2.73 -7.10 4.29
N ASN A 12 2.79 -8.14 3.45
CA ASN A 12 2.81 -9.53 3.90
C ASN A 12 4.06 -9.82 4.75
N THR A 13 5.23 -9.40 4.29
CA THR A 13 6.47 -9.53 5.07
C THR A 13 6.39 -8.75 6.38
N LEU A 14 5.74 -7.59 6.40
CA LEU A 14 5.58 -6.79 7.60
C LEU A 14 4.62 -7.44 8.61
N CYS A 15 3.55 -8.10 8.15
CA CYS A 15 2.68 -8.92 9.00
C CYS A 15 3.41 -10.13 9.58
N LEU A 16 4.25 -10.79 8.78
CA LEU A 16 5.07 -11.93 9.22
C LEU A 16 6.13 -11.52 10.25
N VAL A 17 6.84 -10.41 10.03
CA VAL A 17 7.90 -9.91 10.93
C VAL A 17 7.33 -9.39 12.26
N ARG A 18 6.12 -8.84 12.25
CA ARG A 18 5.46 -8.32 13.46
C ARG A 18 4.50 -9.30 14.14
N GLU A 19 4.42 -10.55 13.68
CA GLU A 19 3.48 -11.58 14.17
C GLU A 19 2.05 -11.03 14.35
N ILE A 20 1.59 -10.24 13.37
CA ILE A 20 0.28 -9.60 13.47
C ILE A 20 -0.79 -10.71 13.36
N PRO A 21 -1.73 -10.81 14.31
CA PRO A 21 -2.79 -11.81 14.24
C PRO A 21 -3.62 -11.62 12.97
N GLU A 22 -3.99 -12.72 12.31
CA GLU A 22 -4.64 -12.74 10.98
C GLU A 22 -5.86 -11.81 10.91
N GLU A 23 -6.65 -11.73 11.98
CA GLU A 23 -7.83 -10.85 12.11
C GLU A 23 -7.51 -9.36 11.94
N ARG A 24 -6.29 -8.94 12.27
CA ARG A 24 -5.82 -7.55 12.15
C ARG A 24 -5.08 -7.30 10.84
N GLN A 25 -4.59 -8.34 10.17
CA GLN A 25 -3.87 -8.22 8.91
C GLN A 25 -4.74 -7.58 7.82
N ASP A 26 -6.02 -7.96 7.73
CA ASP A 26 -6.97 -7.36 6.79
C ASP A 26 -7.07 -5.84 6.89
N LYS A 27 -7.08 -5.30 8.12
CA LYS A 27 -7.10 -3.85 8.35
C LYS A 27 -5.80 -3.19 7.88
N VAL A 28 -4.66 -3.82 8.11
CA VAL A 28 -3.35 -3.30 7.70
C VAL A 28 -3.21 -3.30 6.18
N PHE A 29 -3.62 -4.38 5.52
CA PHE A 29 -3.64 -4.47 4.05
C PHE A 29 -4.56 -3.41 3.43
N ARG A 30 -5.76 -3.22 3.98
CA ARG A 30 -6.65 -2.14 3.54
C ARG A 30 -6.02 -0.77 3.72
N PHE A 31 -5.43 -0.49 4.88
CA PHE A 31 -4.81 0.80 5.16
C PHE A 31 -3.68 1.09 4.16
N ILE A 32 -2.76 0.15 3.96
CA ILE A 32 -1.64 0.33 3.04
C ILE A 32 -2.11 0.49 1.59
N ASN A 33 -3.09 -0.29 1.14
CA ASN A 33 -3.65 -0.14 -0.20
C ASN A 33 -4.28 1.24 -0.42
N VAL A 34 -4.97 1.79 0.59
CA VAL A 34 -5.51 3.16 0.54
C VAL A 34 -4.39 4.19 0.51
N SER A 35 -3.34 4.06 1.34
CA SER A 35 -2.20 4.98 1.33
C SER A 35 -1.46 4.98 -0.01
N ILE A 36 -1.28 3.81 -0.64
CA ILE A 36 -0.67 3.70 -1.97
C ILE A 36 -1.54 4.34 -3.04
N LEU A 37 -2.85 4.15 -2.99
CA LEU A 37 -3.77 4.79 -3.92
C LEU A 37 -3.68 6.31 -3.80
N ILE A 38 -3.64 6.85 -2.58
CA ILE A 38 -3.47 8.29 -2.32
C ILE A 38 -2.14 8.80 -2.89
N LEU A 39 -1.03 8.10 -2.62
CA LEU A 39 0.29 8.48 -3.16
C LEU A 39 0.31 8.49 -4.69
N LEU A 40 -0.29 7.47 -5.32
CA LEU A 40 -0.39 7.36 -6.77
C LEU A 40 -1.23 8.49 -7.35
N ILE A 41 -2.38 8.79 -6.75
CA ILE A 41 -3.24 9.90 -7.17
C ILE A 41 -2.51 11.24 -6.98
N SER A 42 -1.85 11.45 -5.84
CA SER A 42 -1.10 12.67 -5.55
C SER A 42 0.00 12.88 -6.60
N SER A 43 0.79 11.85 -6.88
CA SER A 43 1.85 11.90 -7.90
C SER A 43 1.27 12.09 -9.31
N PHE A 44 0.13 11.47 -9.61
CA PHE A 44 -0.54 11.63 -10.90
C PHE A 44 -1.07 13.06 -11.10
N VAL A 45 -1.69 13.65 -10.08
CA VAL A 45 -2.15 15.04 -10.09
C VAL A 45 -0.96 15.97 -10.25
N GLU A 46 0.09 15.80 -9.45
CA GLU A 46 1.31 16.60 -9.56
C GLU A 46 1.88 16.58 -10.98
N ILE A 47 2.04 15.40 -11.58
CA ILE A 47 2.54 15.26 -12.96
C ILE A 47 1.55 15.86 -13.98
N SER A 48 0.24 15.66 -13.81
CA SER A 48 -0.76 16.11 -14.78
C SER A 48 -0.98 17.63 -14.78
N PHE A 49 -0.68 18.31 -13.66
CA PHE A 49 -0.90 19.75 -13.51
C PHE A 49 0.40 20.58 -13.42
N THR A 50 1.57 19.94 -13.30
CA THR A 50 2.88 20.61 -13.33
C THR A 50 3.51 20.60 -14.73
N VAL A 51 3.01 19.77 -15.64
CA VAL A 51 3.43 19.72 -17.06
C VAL A 51 2.53 20.62 -17.91
#